data_AF-A0AAI9DFA6-F1
#
_entry.id   AF-A0AAI9DFA6-F1
#
_cell.length_a   1.000
_cell.length_b   1.000
_cell.length_c   1.000
_cell.angle_alpha   90.00
_cell.angle_beta   90.00
_cell.angle_gamma   90.00
#
_symmetry.space_group_name_H-M   'P 1'
#
loop_
_entity.id
_entity.type
_entity.pdbx_description
1 polymer ?
#
loop_
_entity_poly.entity_id
_entity_poly.type
_entity_poly.pdbx_seq_one_letter_code
_entity_poly.pdbx_strand_id
1 'polypeptide(L)'
;MDQHNNLLPLLQTDIFLAPGSYFHVEYSHIYYHELPKTLQKFHNQRLIRQYCLLWPNDTTSLLPVSIAHEWCQLPKVALGLGLILHTGPLPWWGELAIYSELREQFSDPLWQIKHTETPTPQTLLALGAEQLFAYITPFGREYKERLKYMFSNEVLQLIPSSTKTILPWNIVEETCHYVRKNIA
;
A
#
# COMPACT_ATOMS: atom_id res chain seq x y z
N MET A 1 20.13 -16.78 -12.21
CA MET A 1 19.03 -16.28 -11.34
C MET A 1 19.27 -14.78 -11.07
N ASP A 2 19.57 -13.97 -12.11
CA ASP A 2 20.28 -12.70 -11.89
C ASP A 2 19.56 -11.45 -12.43
N GLN A 3 18.40 -11.63 -13.07
CA GLN A 3 17.62 -10.49 -13.59
C GLN A 3 16.80 -9.78 -12.51
N HIS A 4 16.41 -10.48 -11.44
CA HIS A 4 15.57 -9.90 -10.36
C HIS A 4 16.35 -8.91 -9.47
N ASN A 5 17.65 -9.13 -9.24
CA ASN A 5 18.45 -8.27 -8.36
C ASN A 5 18.76 -6.89 -8.96
N ASN A 6 18.82 -6.78 -10.30
CA ASN A 6 19.13 -5.51 -10.97
C ASN A 6 17.92 -4.57 -11.09
N LEU A 7 16.70 -5.09 -10.93
CA LEU A 7 15.47 -4.29 -11.02
C LEU A 7 15.11 -3.61 -9.70
N LEU A 8 15.48 -4.21 -8.57
CA LEU A 8 15.14 -3.68 -7.25
C LEU A 8 15.62 -2.22 -7.04
N PRO A 9 16.86 -1.84 -7.41
CA PRO A 9 17.31 -0.46 -7.29
C PRO A 9 16.52 0.52 -8.18
N LEU A 10 16.11 0.09 -9.38
CA LEU A 10 15.33 0.91 -10.30
C LEU A 10 13.91 1.15 -9.77
N LEU A 11 13.27 0.09 -9.28
CA LEU A 11 11.95 0.18 -8.66
C LEU A 11 11.97 1.14 -7.48
N GLN A 12 12.98 1.03 -6.62
CA GLN A 12 13.12 1.95 -5.49
C GLN A 12 13.42 3.38 -5.93
N THR A 13 14.18 3.57 -6.99
CA THR A 13 14.42 4.90 -7.57
C THR A 13 13.09 5.55 -7.99
N ASP A 14 12.20 4.79 -8.63
CA ASP A 14 10.88 5.28 -9.06
C ASP A 14 9.98 5.64 -7.86
N ILE A 15 10.08 4.93 -6.73
CA ILE A 15 9.40 5.32 -5.48
C ILE A 15 9.77 6.76 -5.09
N PHE A 16 11.04 7.13 -5.18
CA PHE A 16 11.48 8.46 -4.76
C PHE A 16 11.25 9.55 -5.82
N LEU A 17 11.25 9.18 -7.10
CA LEU A 17 11.18 10.13 -8.22
C LEU A 17 9.79 10.31 -8.82
N ALA A 18 8.85 9.39 -8.59
CA ALA A 18 7.55 9.39 -9.27
C ALA A 18 6.33 9.37 -8.33
N PRO A 19 6.22 10.26 -7.31
CA PRO A 19 5.06 10.27 -6.42
C PRO A 19 3.71 10.43 -7.12
N GLY A 20 3.66 11.08 -8.28
CA GLY A 20 2.42 11.24 -9.04
C GLY A 20 1.80 9.93 -9.52
N SER A 21 2.57 8.84 -9.65
CA SER A 21 2.05 7.55 -10.10
C SER A 21 1.35 6.74 -9.02
N TYR A 22 1.49 7.11 -7.75
CA TYR A 22 0.95 6.34 -6.63
C TYR A 22 0.30 7.19 -5.53
N PHE A 23 0.42 8.52 -5.58
CA PHE A 23 -0.31 9.39 -4.68
C PHE A 23 -1.81 9.31 -4.96
N HIS A 24 -2.59 9.29 -3.89
CA HIS A 24 -4.04 9.41 -3.96
C HIS A 24 -4.45 10.68 -4.71
N VAL A 25 -5.58 10.62 -5.42
CA VAL A 25 -6.08 11.73 -6.26
C VAL A 25 -6.27 13.02 -5.46
N GLU A 26 -6.58 12.91 -4.17
CA GLU A 26 -6.70 14.04 -3.24
C GLU A 26 -5.39 14.85 -3.10
N TYR A 27 -4.23 14.23 -3.28
CA TYR A 27 -2.94 14.92 -3.23
C TYR A 27 -2.39 15.23 -4.62
N SER A 28 -2.65 14.34 -5.59
CA SER A 28 -2.20 14.54 -6.97
C SER A 28 -2.98 15.66 -7.66
N HIS A 29 -4.28 15.82 -7.38
CA HIS A 29 -5.20 16.80 -7.99
C HIS A 29 -5.30 16.73 -9.53
N ILE A 30 -4.78 15.67 -10.14
CA ILE A 30 -4.75 15.47 -11.59
C ILE A 30 -4.86 13.99 -11.94
N TYR A 31 -5.29 13.70 -13.16
CA TYR A 31 -5.18 12.38 -13.77
C TYR A 31 -3.75 12.16 -14.29
N TYR A 32 -2.83 11.83 -13.39
CA TYR A 32 -1.39 11.74 -13.67
C TYR A 32 -1.03 10.87 -14.89
N HIS A 33 -1.72 9.73 -15.05
CA HIS A 33 -1.44 8.79 -16.14
C HIS A 33 -1.89 9.28 -17.52
N GLU A 34 -2.74 10.30 -17.59
CA GLU A 34 -3.15 10.94 -18.84
C GLU A 34 -2.17 12.03 -19.30
N LEU A 35 -1.25 12.46 -18.42
CA LEU A 35 -0.27 13.47 -18.76
C LEU A 35 0.83 12.92 -19.70
N PRO A 36 1.31 13.73 -20.65
CA PRO A 36 2.58 13.46 -21.34
C PRO A 36 3.75 13.29 -20.36
N LYS A 37 4.71 12.42 -20.70
CA LYS A 37 5.88 12.09 -19.84
C LYS A 37 6.63 13.32 -19.31
N THR A 38 6.75 14.38 -20.11
CA THR A 38 7.42 15.63 -19.68
C THR A 38 6.63 16.33 -18.57
N LEU A 39 5.30 16.37 -18.67
CA LEU A 39 4.43 16.95 -17.65
C LEU A 39 4.36 16.07 -16.40
N GLN A 40 4.43 14.74 -16.55
CA GLN A 40 4.55 13.82 -15.41
C GLN A 40 5.80 14.12 -14.57
N LYS A 41 6.97 14.32 -15.22
CA LYS A 41 8.21 14.68 -14.52
C LYS A 41 8.08 16.02 -13.78
N PHE A 42 7.48 17.03 -14.42
CA PHE A 42 7.25 18.33 -13.77
C PHE A 42 6.31 18.20 -12.57
N HIS A 43 5.24 17.43 -12.71
CA HIS A 43 4.29 17.18 -11.64
C HIS A 43 4.93 16.44 -10.46
N ASN A 44 5.74 15.41 -10.72
CA ASN A 44 6.48 14.69 -9.67
C ASN A 44 7.41 15.63 -8.89
N GLN A 45 8.16 16.49 -9.58
CA GLN A 45 9.01 17.49 -8.93
C GLN A 45 8.19 18.49 -8.09
N ARG A 46 7.01 18.89 -8.57
CA ARG A 46 6.08 19.72 -7.81
C ARG A 46 5.63 19.03 -6.53
N LEU A 47 5.17 17.77 -6.60
CA LEU A 47 4.74 17.00 -5.43
C LEU A 47 5.87 16.82 -4.40
N ILE A 48 7.08 16.48 -4.85
CA ILE A 48 8.26 16.34 -3.97
C ILE A 48 8.50 17.63 -3.18
N ARG A 49 8.41 18.79 -3.84
CA ARG A 49 8.60 20.10 -3.19
C ARG A 49 7.43 20.48 -2.29
N GLN A 50 6.20 20.30 -2.77
CA GLN A 50 4.97 20.69 -2.06
C GLN A 50 4.81 19.94 -0.74
N TYR A 51 5.14 18.65 -0.72
CA TYR A 51 5.01 17.79 0.45
C TYR A 51 6.34 17.56 1.17
N CYS A 52 7.40 18.30 0.81
CA CYS A 52 8.74 18.18 1.41
C CYS A 52 9.22 16.72 1.52
N LEU A 53 9.01 15.92 0.47
CA LEU A 53 9.28 14.49 0.52
C LEU A 53 10.77 14.22 0.71
N LEU A 54 11.08 13.45 1.75
CA LEU A 54 12.45 13.15 2.16
C LEU A 54 13.18 12.30 1.12
N TRP A 55 14.46 12.57 0.88
CA TRP A 55 15.31 11.72 0.04
C TRP A 55 15.88 10.56 0.86
N PRO A 56 16.11 9.38 0.23
CA PRO A 56 16.81 8.29 0.90
C PRO A 56 18.20 8.73 1.33
N ASN A 57 18.66 8.22 2.45
CA ASN A 57 19.99 8.46 3.01
C ASN A 57 20.61 7.14 3.48
N ASP A 58 21.76 7.20 4.13
CA ASP A 58 22.53 6.02 4.56
C ASP A 58 21.78 5.11 5.56
N THR A 59 20.69 5.60 6.17
CA THR A 59 19.83 4.82 7.07
C THR A 59 18.60 4.22 6.36
N THR A 60 18.35 4.61 5.11
CA THR A 60 17.24 4.08 4.31
C THR A 60 17.63 2.71 3.74
N SER A 61 17.01 1.66 4.26
CA SER A 61 17.25 0.28 3.82
C SER A 61 16.40 -0.07 2.61
N LEU A 62 16.88 -1.00 1.79
CA LEU A 62 16.13 -1.50 0.64
C LEU A 62 14.84 -2.21 1.09
N LEU A 63 13.70 -1.85 0.50
CA LEU A 63 12.45 -2.59 0.66
C LEU A 63 12.56 -4.02 0.13
N PRO A 64 11.80 -4.97 0.69
CA PRO A 64 11.62 -6.29 0.11
C PRO A 64 11.09 -6.21 -1.33
N VAL A 65 11.53 -7.14 -2.18
CA VAL A 65 11.22 -7.14 -3.62
C VAL A 65 9.72 -7.20 -3.89
N SER A 66 8.95 -7.93 -3.07
CA SER A 66 7.49 -8.03 -3.17
C SER A 66 6.82 -6.67 -2.99
N ILE A 67 7.19 -5.91 -1.95
CA ILE A 67 6.66 -4.56 -1.68
C ILE A 67 7.14 -3.57 -2.74
N ALA A 68 8.42 -3.59 -3.10
CA ALA A 68 8.98 -2.63 -4.05
C ALA A 68 8.33 -2.71 -5.44
N HIS A 69 8.05 -3.93 -5.92
CA HIS A 69 7.32 -4.13 -7.17
C HIS A 69 5.86 -3.67 -7.09
N GLU A 70 5.19 -3.93 -5.96
CA GLU A 70 3.78 -3.55 -5.77
C GLU A 70 3.59 -2.15 -5.22
N TRP A 71 4.62 -1.29 -5.24
CA TRP A 71 4.57 0.01 -4.56
C TRP A 71 3.35 0.85 -4.97
N CYS A 72 3.08 0.95 -6.28
CA CYS A 72 1.92 1.69 -6.79
C CYS A 72 0.57 1.02 -6.49
N GLN A 73 0.57 -0.29 -6.20
CA GLN A 73 -0.62 -1.08 -5.91
C GLN A 73 -0.79 -1.33 -4.40
N LEU A 74 0.02 -0.72 -3.53
CA LEU A 74 -0.09 -0.91 -2.08
C LEU A 74 -1.47 -0.59 -1.50
N PRO A 75 -2.28 0.35 -2.02
CA PRO A 75 -3.68 0.47 -1.58
C PRO A 75 -4.53 -0.79 -1.83
N LYS A 76 -4.32 -1.50 -2.94
CA LYS A 76 -4.98 -2.78 -3.22
C LYS A 76 -4.46 -3.88 -2.29
N VAL A 77 -3.16 -3.89 -2.03
CA VAL A 77 -2.55 -4.81 -1.05
C VAL A 77 -3.15 -4.57 0.34
N ALA A 78 -3.22 -3.31 0.77
CA ALA A 78 -3.86 -2.91 2.03
C ALA A 78 -5.31 -3.38 2.09
N LEU A 79 -6.08 -3.22 1.02
CA LEU A 79 -7.45 -3.74 0.99
C LEU A 79 -7.49 -5.25 1.22
N GLY A 80 -6.65 -6.03 0.53
CA GLY A 80 -6.53 -7.48 0.74
C GLY A 80 -6.19 -7.85 2.18
N LEU A 81 -5.21 -7.18 2.79
CA LEU A 81 -4.83 -7.39 4.19
C LEU A 81 -5.97 -7.05 5.16
N GLY A 82 -6.71 -5.97 4.90
CA GLY A 82 -7.88 -5.59 5.68
C GLY A 82 -8.99 -6.63 5.64
N LEU A 83 -9.24 -7.24 4.48
CA LEU A 83 -10.23 -8.31 4.32
C LEU A 83 -9.84 -9.58 5.08
N ILE A 84 -8.56 -9.93 5.08
CA ILE A 84 -8.00 -11.05 5.86
C ILE A 84 -8.20 -10.81 7.35
N LEU A 85 -7.93 -9.59 7.83
CA LEU A 85 -8.05 -9.21 9.23
C LEU A 85 -9.50 -9.03 9.71
N HIS A 86 -10.49 -8.98 8.82
CA HIS A 86 -11.88 -8.76 9.24
C HIS A 86 -12.62 -10.07 9.58
N THR A 87 -13.07 -10.21 10.83
CA THR A 87 -13.81 -11.41 11.32
C THR A 87 -15.22 -11.59 10.73
N GLY A 88 -15.82 -10.55 10.15
CA GLY A 88 -17.25 -10.53 9.80
C GLY A 88 -17.57 -11.00 8.37
N PRO A 89 -18.86 -11.18 8.05
CA PRO A 89 -19.29 -11.35 6.67
C PRO A 89 -18.96 -10.08 5.89
N LEU A 90 -18.31 -10.23 4.75
CA LEU A 90 -18.06 -9.10 3.87
C LEU A 90 -19.32 -8.79 3.08
N PRO A 91 -19.73 -7.51 3.01
CA PRO A 91 -20.67 -7.10 1.99
C PRO A 91 -20.02 -7.33 0.62
N TRP A 92 -20.70 -8.07 -0.26
CA TRP A 92 -20.23 -8.35 -1.62
C TRP A 92 -20.37 -7.11 -2.51
N TRP A 93 -19.63 -6.04 -2.19
CA TRP A 93 -19.38 -5.00 -3.17
C TRP A 93 -18.60 -5.67 -4.30
N GLY A 94 -19.09 -5.60 -5.55
CA GLY A 94 -18.60 -6.45 -6.64
C GLY A 94 -17.07 -6.44 -6.81
N GLU A 95 -16.41 -5.32 -6.52
CA GLU A 95 -14.96 -5.17 -6.57
C GLU A 95 -14.19 -5.96 -5.49
N LEU A 96 -14.81 -6.29 -4.36
CA LEU A 96 -14.18 -7.11 -3.31
C LEU A 96 -14.21 -8.61 -3.61
N ALA A 97 -15.08 -9.05 -4.52
CA ALA A 97 -15.17 -10.47 -4.88
C ALA A 97 -13.84 -11.00 -5.42
N ILE A 98 -13.02 -10.12 -6.03
CA ILE A 98 -11.69 -10.47 -6.52
C ILE A 98 -10.71 -10.87 -5.41
N TYR A 99 -11.02 -10.63 -4.13
CA TYR A 99 -10.19 -11.02 -2.99
C TYR A 99 -10.77 -12.23 -2.23
N SER A 100 -11.83 -12.88 -2.72
CA SER A 100 -12.47 -14.00 -2.01
C SER A 100 -11.50 -15.15 -1.78
N GLU A 101 -10.76 -15.57 -2.81
CA GLU A 101 -9.78 -16.66 -2.73
C GLU A 101 -8.66 -16.33 -1.71
N LEU A 102 -8.10 -15.13 -1.79
CA LEU A 102 -7.08 -14.66 -0.85
C LEU A 102 -7.59 -14.70 0.60
N ARG A 103 -8.81 -14.22 0.81
CA ARG A 103 -9.44 -14.21 2.12
C ARG A 103 -9.71 -15.62 2.62
N GLU A 104 -10.27 -16.50 1.80
CA GLU A 104 -10.54 -17.89 2.18
C GLU A 104 -9.26 -18.61 2.59
N GLN A 105 -8.16 -18.36 1.87
CA GLN A 105 -6.87 -18.96 2.16
C GLN A 105 -6.27 -18.52 3.50
N PHE A 106 -6.44 -17.24 3.87
CA PHE A 106 -5.76 -16.65 5.04
C PHE A 106 -6.68 -16.19 6.17
N SER A 107 -7.97 -16.51 6.12
CA SER A 107 -8.90 -16.19 7.22
C SER A 107 -8.65 -17.09 8.42
N ASP A 108 -7.98 -16.57 9.45
CA ASP A 108 -7.77 -17.26 10.71
C ASP A 108 -8.22 -16.40 11.90
N PRO A 109 -9.03 -16.94 12.82
CA PRO A 109 -9.45 -16.26 14.04
C PRO A 109 -8.30 -15.68 14.89
N LEU A 110 -7.09 -16.22 14.79
CA LEU A 110 -5.92 -15.77 15.57
C LEU A 110 -5.52 -14.32 15.28
N TRP A 111 -5.70 -13.86 14.04
CA TRP A 111 -5.36 -12.49 13.67
C TRP A 111 -6.57 -11.61 13.36
N GLN A 112 -7.75 -12.19 13.16
CA GLN A 112 -8.91 -11.40 12.82
C GLN A 112 -9.38 -10.50 13.99
N ILE A 113 -9.72 -9.27 13.65
CA ILE A 113 -10.13 -8.21 14.56
C ILE A 113 -11.66 -8.09 14.53
N LYS A 114 -12.26 -8.21 15.72
CA LYS A 114 -13.70 -7.99 15.90
C LYS A 114 -14.01 -6.50 15.85
N HIS A 115 -14.72 -6.09 14.81
CA HIS A 115 -15.36 -4.79 14.75
C HIS A 115 -16.84 -4.92 15.16
N THR A 116 -17.30 -3.97 15.98
CA THR A 116 -18.70 -3.87 16.40
C THR A 116 -19.61 -3.26 15.33
N GLU A 117 -19.03 -2.61 14.33
CA GLU A 117 -19.75 -1.93 13.25
C GLU A 117 -19.63 -2.70 11.94
N THR A 118 -20.62 -2.50 11.06
CA THR A 118 -20.61 -3.04 9.70
C THR A 118 -19.38 -2.51 8.95
N PRO A 119 -18.58 -3.38 8.30
CA PRO A 119 -17.41 -2.93 7.57
C PRO A 119 -17.79 -2.00 6.42
N THR A 120 -16.93 -1.02 6.17
CA THR A 120 -16.93 -0.14 4.98
C THR A 120 -15.65 -0.38 4.18
N PRO A 121 -15.58 -0.04 2.88
CA PRO A 121 -14.33 -0.18 2.13
C PRO A 121 -13.18 0.59 2.78
N GLN A 122 -13.47 1.79 3.31
CA GLN A 122 -12.49 2.66 3.95
C GLN A 122 -11.95 2.08 5.26
N THR A 123 -12.80 1.45 6.08
CA THR A 123 -12.37 0.83 7.34
C THR A 123 -11.52 -0.42 7.09
N LEU A 124 -11.86 -1.23 6.09
CA LEU A 124 -11.04 -2.37 5.67
C LEU A 124 -9.69 -1.90 5.11
N LEU A 125 -9.71 -0.89 4.24
CA LEU A 125 -8.50 -0.29 3.68
C LEU A 125 -7.59 0.27 4.78
N ALA A 126 -8.16 0.97 5.76
CA ALA A 126 -7.42 1.51 6.91
C ALA A 126 -6.78 0.40 7.75
N LEU A 127 -7.50 -0.70 7.98
CA LEU A 127 -7.00 -1.85 8.74
C LEU A 127 -5.79 -2.51 8.08
N GLY A 128 -5.80 -2.70 6.77
CA GLY A 128 -4.64 -3.23 6.07
C GLY A 128 -3.54 -2.20 5.83
N ALA A 129 -3.88 -0.91 5.70
CA ALA A 129 -2.88 0.16 5.63
C ALA A 129 -2.03 0.20 6.90
N GLU A 130 -2.64 -0.03 8.07
CA GLU A 130 -1.92 -0.16 9.34
C GLU A 130 -0.81 -1.23 9.27
N GLN A 131 -1.10 -2.39 8.69
CA GLN A 131 -0.12 -3.46 8.51
C GLN A 131 1.04 -2.99 7.62
N LEU A 132 0.73 -2.33 6.49
CA LEU A 132 1.77 -1.81 5.60
C LEU A 132 2.65 -0.77 6.30
N PHE A 133 2.07 0.13 7.09
CA PHE A 133 2.84 1.08 7.89
C PHE A 133 3.76 0.38 8.87
N ALA A 134 3.27 -0.65 9.57
CA ALA A 134 4.09 -1.44 10.50
C ALA A 134 5.26 -2.14 9.78
N TYR A 135 5.01 -2.72 8.60
CA TYR A 135 6.02 -3.43 7.82
C TYR A 135 7.02 -2.52 7.11
N ILE A 136 6.63 -1.32 6.69
CA ILE A 136 7.50 -0.39 5.96
C ILE A 136 8.34 0.47 6.91
N THR A 137 7.84 0.77 8.11
CA THR A 137 8.54 1.64 9.08
C THR A 137 10.00 1.25 9.34
N PRO A 138 10.36 -0.05 9.52
CA PRO A 138 11.75 -0.46 9.74
C PRO A 138 12.72 -0.14 8.60
N PHE A 139 12.23 0.07 7.37
CA PHE A 139 13.08 0.30 6.20
C PHE A 139 13.45 1.77 5.99
N GLY A 140 12.72 2.69 6.63
CA GLY A 140 13.02 4.11 6.56
C GLY A 140 11.76 4.97 6.62
N ARG A 141 11.89 6.12 7.28
CA ARG A 141 10.82 7.12 7.36
C ARG A 141 10.43 7.66 5.98
N GLU A 142 11.35 7.66 5.03
CA GLU A 142 11.16 8.18 3.68
C GLU A 142 10.08 7.40 2.91
N TYR A 143 10.00 6.08 3.12
CA TYR A 143 8.96 5.22 2.57
C TYR A 143 7.63 5.42 3.32
N LYS A 144 7.69 5.47 4.65
CA LYS A 144 6.52 5.69 5.50
C LYS A 144 5.78 6.98 5.13
N GLU A 145 6.50 8.08 4.97
CA GLU A 145 5.91 9.37 4.59
C GLU A 145 5.29 9.33 3.19
N ARG A 146 5.88 8.60 2.24
CA ARG A 146 5.30 8.42 0.90
C ARG A 146 4.06 7.54 0.91
N LEU A 147 4.07 6.46 1.69
CA LEU A 147 2.94 5.56 1.87
C LEU A 147 1.70 6.31 2.38
N LYS A 148 1.87 7.27 3.28
CA LYS A 148 0.79 8.15 3.77
C LYS A 148 0.00 8.80 2.65
N TYR A 149 0.67 9.30 1.62
CA TYR A 149 0.00 9.97 0.52
C TYR A 149 -0.68 9.03 -0.48
N MET A 150 -0.61 7.71 -0.27
CA MET A 150 -1.38 6.74 -1.07
C MET A 150 -2.84 6.60 -0.61
N PHE A 151 -3.17 7.10 0.59
CA PHE A 151 -4.49 6.96 1.21
C PHE A 151 -5.14 8.32 1.42
N SER A 152 -6.45 8.41 1.20
CA SER A 152 -7.21 9.63 1.47
C SER A 152 -7.12 10.05 2.94
N ASN A 153 -7.36 11.33 3.23
CA ASN A 153 -7.39 11.81 4.61
C ASN A 153 -8.41 11.06 5.47
N GLU A 154 -9.56 10.71 4.90
CA GLU A 154 -10.60 9.92 5.58
C GLU A 154 -10.06 8.55 6.01
N VAL A 155 -9.36 7.83 5.12
CA VAL A 155 -8.78 6.53 5.43
C VAL A 155 -7.69 6.67 6.49
N LEU A 156 -6.81 7.67 6.37
CA LEU A 156 -5.74 7.91 7.35
C LEU A 156 -6.29 8.17 8.77
N GLN A 157 -7.43 8.86 8.90
CA GLN A 157 -8.09 9.10 10.18
C GLN A 157 -8.70 7.83 10.80
N LEU A 158 -9.00 6.82 9.97
CA LEU A 158 -9.53 5.53 10.40
C LEU A 158 -8.42 4.52 10.76
N ILE A 159 -7.16 4.79 10.42
CA ILE A 159 -6.05 3.91 10.77
C ILE A 159 -5.94 3.86 12.31
N PRO A 160 -5.98 2.66 12.92
CA PRO A 160 -5.83 2.54 14.36
C PRO A 160 -4.50 3.13 14.84
N SER A 161 -4.52 3.76 16.01
CA SER A 161 -3.32 4.38 16.59
C SER A 161 -2.29 3.37 17.11
N SER A 162 -2.66 2.09 17.21
CA SER A 162 -1.79 1.02 17.68
C SER A 162 -2.15 -0.32 17.06
N THR A 163 -1.15 -0.98 16.49
CA THR A 163 -1.30 -2.29 15.85
C THR A 163 -1.46 -3.36 16.92
N LYS A 164 -2.68 -3.86 17.06
CA LYS A 164 -3.01 -4.93 18.03
C LYS A 164 -2.57 -6.30 17.55
N THR A 165 -2.55 -6.49 16.23
CA THR A 165 -2.24 -7.74 15.57
C THR A 165 -1.39 -7.45 14.34
N ILE A 166 -0.28 -8.17 14.18
CA ILE A 166 0.56 -8.10 12.99
C ILE A 166 0.41 -9.41 12.23
N LEU A 167 -0.05 -9.35 10.98
CA LEU A 167 -0.10 -10.51 10.10
C LEU A 167 1.33 -11.02 9.85
N PRO A 168 1.59 -12.34 9.83
CA PRO A 168 2.89 -12.88 9.43
C PRO A 168 3.37 -12.38 8.06
N TRP A 169 4.70 -12.22 7.89
CA TRP A 169 5.30 -11.69 6.66
C TRP A 169 4.88 -12.44 5.40
N ASN A 170 4.79 -13.76 5.46
CA ASN A 170 4.38 -14.59 4.32
C ASN A 170 2.97 -14.23 3.82
N ILE A 171 2.06 -13.82 4.71
CA ILE A 171 0.71 -13.38 4.29
C ILE A 171 0.79 -12.04 3.54
N VAL A 172 1.65 -11.12 4.00
CA VAL A 172 1.88 -9.82 3.34
C VAL A 172 2.48 -10.03 1.95
N GLU A 173 3.52 -10.86 1.87
CA GLU A 173 4.18 -11.22 0.62
C GLU A 173 3.22 -11.89 -0.38
N GLU A 174 2.44 -12.89 0.06
CA GLU A 174 1.44 -13.55 -0.77
C GLU A 174 0.33 -12.59 -1.21
N THR A 175 -0.06 -11.64 -0.36
CA THR A 175 -1.03 -10.60 -0.75
C THR A 175 -0.46 -9.71 -1.86
N CYS A 176 0.82 -9.32 -1.80
CA CYS A 176 1.49 -8.62 -2.89
C CYS A 176 1.49 -9.45 -4.19
N HIS A 177 1.83 -10.74 -4.11
CA HIS A 177 1.80 -11.62 -5.28
C HIS A 177 0.39 -11.80 -5.85
N TYR A 178 -0.61 -11.89 -5.00
CA TYR A 178 -2.00 -12.00 -5.38
C TYR A 178 -2.49 -10.76 -6.15
N VAL A 179 -2.21 -9.55 -5.61
CA VAL A 179 -2.58 -8.29 -6.28
C VAL A 179 -1.94 -8.20 -7.66
N ARG A 180 -0.64 -8.55 -7.78
CA ARG A 180 0.06 -8.59 -9.08
C ARG A 180 -0.62 -9.51 -10.09
N LYS A 181 -1.02 -10.70 -9.66
CA LYS A 181 -1.54 -11.74 -10.56
C LYS A 181 -2.97 -11.44 -11.01
N ASN A 182 -3.79 -10.87 -10.13
CA ASN A 182 -5.24 -10.84 -10.32
C ASN A 182 -5.81 -9.44 -10.54
N ILE A 183 -5.09 -8.36 -10.18
CA ILE A 183 -5.68 -7.01 -10.07
C ILE A 183 -4.82 -5.92 -10.74
N ALA A 184 -3.55 -6.20 -11.06
CA ALA A 184 -2.62 -5.25 -11.66
C ALA A 184 -2.82 -5.07 -13.16
#